data_AF-A0A327RY34-F1
#
_entry.id   AF-A0A327RY34-F1
#
_cell.length_a   1.000
_cell.length_b   1.000
_cell.length_c   1.000
_cell.angle_alpha   90.00
_cell.angle_beta   90.00
_cell.angle_gamma   90.00
#
_symmetry.space_group_name_H-M   'P 1'
#
loop_
_entity.id
_entity.type
_entity.pdbx_description
1 polymer ?
#
loop_
_entity_poly.entity_id
_entity_poly.type
_entity_poly.pdbx_seq_one_letter_code
_entity_poly.pdbx_strand_id
1 'polypeptide(L)'
;GVYDPATGKFTITGIPLTAGLISYTVTASGDCEPAIIHGTINVKPDVTIALTSAVNTDQQQPCINHAISPIEYQVTHGNTATVTGLPAELRGVYDPATGKFTITG
;
A
#
# COMPACT_ATOMS: atom_id res chain seq x y z
N GLY A 1 21.16 11.41 -9.67
CA GLY A 1 21.03 12.83 -9.28
C GLY A 1 21.72 13.68 -10.32
N VAL A 2 21.36 14.95 -10.42
CA VAL A 2 21.98 15.91 -11.33
C VAL A 2 22.56 17.04 -10.49
N TYR A 3 23.85 17.33 -10.70
CA TYR A 3 24.53 18.48 -10.12
C TYR A 3 24.52 19.63 -11.11
N ASP A 4 24.12 20.83 -10.66
CA ASP A 4 24.22 22.06 -11.43
C ASP A 4 25.39 22.90 -10.90
N PRO A 5 26.50 23.03 -11.67
CA PRO A 5 27.67 23.81 -11.25
C PRO A 5 27.44 25.32 -11.26
N ALA A 6 26.43 25.84 -11.96
CA ALA A 6 26.12 27.26 -11.99
C ALA A 6 25.36 27.71 -10.73
N THR A 7 24.59 26.81 -10.12
CA THR A 7 23.78 27.09 -8.92
C THR A 7 24.27 26.36 -7.66
N GLY A 8 25.21 25.43 -7.78
CA GLY A 8 25.71 24.59 -6.68
C GLY A 8 24.69 23.56 -6.18
N LYS A 9 23.63 23.28 -6.94
CA LYS A 9 22.51 22.45 -6.49
C LYS A 9 22.65 21.00 -6.98
N PHE A 10 22.58 20.05 -6.05
CA PHE A 10 22.40 18.63 -6.36
C PHE A 10 20.94 18.22 -6.20
N THR A 11 20.33 17.68 -7.26
CA THR A 11 18.92 17.25 -7.23
C THR A 11 18.81 15.74 -7.44
N ILE A 12 18.09 15.06 -6.56
CA ILE A 12 17.77 13.63 -6.68
C ILE A 12 16.35 13.51 -7.26
N THR A 13 16.21 12.77 -8.35
CA THR A 13 14.94 12.52 -9.06
C THR A 13 14.83 11.05 -9.42
N GLY A 14 13.61 10.52 -9.47
CA GLY A 14 13.33 9.14 -9.88
C GLY A 14 11.99 8.65 -9.34
N ILE A 15 11.63 7.41 -9.69
CA ILE A 15 10.45 6.71 -9.18
C ILE A 15 10.96 5.51 -8.39
N PRO A 16 10.67 5.39 -7.08
CA PRO A 16 11.04 4.20 -6.32
C PRO A 16 10.20 3.00 -6.77
N LEU A 17 10.86 1.87 -7.07
CA LEU A 17 10.20 0.63 -7.51
C LEU A 17 10.08 -0.42 -6.40
N THR A 18 10.64 -0.15 -5.22
CA THR A 18 10.68 -1.10 -4.12
C THR A 18 10.41 -0.37 -2.81
N ALA A 19 9.50 -0.91 -2.01
CA ALA A 19 9.21 -0.41 -0.69
C ALA A 19 10.36 -0.71 0.28
N GLY A 20 10.53 0.17 1.27
CA GLY A 20 11.55 0.02 2.30
C GLY A 20 12.28 1.30 2.62
N LEU A 21 13.17 1.20 3.61
CA LEU A 21 14.08 2.29 4.00
C LEU A 21 15.32 2.23 3.11
N ILE A 22 15.44 3.20 2.22
CA ILE A 22 16.56 3.33 1.30
C ILE A 22 17.49 4.42 1.84
N SER A 23 18.72 4.05 2.21
CA SER A 23 19.77 5.01 2.55
C SER A 23 20.50 5.46 1.29
N TYR A 24 20.89 6.73 1.25
CA TYR A 24 21.72 7.29 0.19
C TYR A 24 22.81 8.17 0.77
N THR A 25 23.91 8.26 0.02
CA THR A 25 25.07 9.09 0.38
C THR A 25 25.31 10.08 -0.75
N VAL A 26 25.50 11.35 -0.38
CA VAL A 26 25.93 12.40 -1.28
C VAL A 26 27.36 12.76 -0.92
N THR A 27 28.27 12.56 -1.87
CA THR A 27 29.68 12.93 -1.73
C THR A 27 29.97 14.11 -2.65
N ALA A 28 30.44 15.21 -2.06
CA ALA A 28 30.95 16.37 -2.78
C ALA A 28 32.48 16.38 -2.69
N SER A 29 33.15 16.27 -3.84
CA SER A 29 34.61 16.24 -3.94
C SER A 29 35.14 17.53 -4.53
N GLY A 30 36.34 17.94 -4.09
CA GLY A 30 37.10 19.07 -4.63
C GLY A 30 38.60 18.84 -4.49
N ASP A 31 39.40 19.91 -4.50
CA ASP A 31 40.88 19.82 -4.36
C ASP A 31 41.33 19.48 -2.92
N CYS A 32 40.41 19.55 -1.96
CA CYS A 32 40.63 19.23 -0.55
C CYS A 32 39.71 18.08 -0.10
N GLU A 33 39.71 17.77 1.20
CA GLU A 33 38.94 16.67 1.77
C GLU A 33 37.44 16.73 1.37
N PRO A 34 36.86 15.61 0.90
CA PRO A 34 35.48 15.59 0.42
C PRO A 34 34.47 15.73 1.56
N ALA A 35 33.36 16.43 1.28
CA ALA A 35 32.23 16.50 2.19
C ALA A 35 31.24 15.37 1.90
N ILE A 36 30.75 14.71 2.95
CA ILE A 36 29.82 13.58 2.86
C ILE A 36 28.56 13.87 3.68
N ILE A 37 27.40 13.65 3.07
CA ILE A 37 26.10 13.72 3.74
C ILE A 37 25.35 12.41 3.51
N HIS A 38 24.65 11.94 4.54
CA HIS A 38 23.77 10.79 4.47
C HIS A 38 22.31 11.24 4.54
N GLY A 39 21.46 10.55 3.80
CA GLY A 39 20.01 10.73 3.87
C GLY A 39 19.28 9.41 3.75
N THR A 40 17.99 9.43 4.05
CA THR A 40 17.11 8.26 3.92
C THR A 40 15.83 8.64 3.18
N ILE A 41 15.30 7.66 2.46
CA ILE A 41 14.00 7.71 1.78
C ILE A 41 13.20 6.53 2.31
N ASN A 42 12.06 6.80 2.95
CA ASN A 42 11.16 5.76 3.43
C ASN A 42 10.03 5.56 2.40
N VAL A 43 10.16 4.55 1.55
CA VAL A 43 9.17 4.21 0.53
C VAL A 43 8.13 3.29 1.15
N LYS A 44 6.88 3.76 1.21
CA LYS A 44 5.76 2.95 1.71
C LYS A 44 5.29 1.97 0.61
N PRO A 45 4.96 0.72 0.97
CA PRO A 45 4.36 -0.22 0.02
C PRO A 45 2.94 0.20 -0.36
N ASP A 46 2.49 -0.26 -1.52
CA ASP A 46 1.11 -0.08 -1.96
C ASP A 46 0.14 -0.92 -1.10
N VAL A 47 -1.09 -0.40 -0.98
CA VAL A 47 -2.19 -1.11 -0.35
C VAL A 47 -2.67 -2.21 -1.29
N THR A 48 -2.86 -3.42 -0.77
CA THR A 48 -3.41 -4.54 -1.53
C THR A 48 -4.66 -5.09 -0.87
N ILE A 49 -5.53 -5.69 -1.68
CA ILE A 49 -6.71 -6.43 -1.21
C ILE A 49 -6.79 -7.76 -1.96
N ALA A 50 -7.02 -8.86 -1.25
CA ALA A 50 -7.13 -10.18 -1.83
C ALA A 50 -8.26 -10.97 -1.17
N LEU A 51 -8.98 -11.77 -1.96
CA LEU A 51 -9.99 -12.70 -1.45
C LEU A 51 -9.31 -13.79 -0.63
N THR A 52 -9.75 -14.01 0.60
CA THR A 52 -9.25 -15.05 1.51
C THR A 52 -10.28 -16.12 1.82
N SER A 53 -11.57 -15.85 1.59
CA SER A 53 -12.59 -16.90 1.60
C SER A 53 -12.42 -17.84 0.39
N ALA A 54 -13.17 -18.94 0.36
CA ALA A 54 -13.10 -19.92 -0.71
C ALA A 54 -13.33 -19.29 -2.10
N VAL A 55 -12.71 -19.86 -3.14
CA VAL A 55 -12.84 -19.39 -4.52
C VAL A 55 -14.32 -19.33 -4.93
N ASN A 56 -14.72 -18.28 -5.64
CA ASN A 56 -16.10 -17.98 -6.08
C ASN A 56 -17.09 -17.60 -4.96
N THR A 57 -16.63 -17.35 -3.73
CA THR A 57 -17.50 -16.72 -2.70
C THR A 57 -17.86 -15.28 -3.04
N ASP A 58 -17.13 -14.62 -3.93
CA ASP A 58 -17.49 -13.32 -4.51
C ASP A 58 -18.45 -13.43 -5.72
N GLN A 59 -18.82 -14.64 -6.12
CA GLN A 59 -19.72 -14.94 -7.25
C GLN A 59 -20.72 -16.04 -6.88
N GLN A 60 -21.55 -15.78 -5.87
CA GLN A 60 -22.53 -16.73 -5.37
C GLN A 60 -23.90 -16.55 -6.04
N GLN A 61 -24.66 -17.64 -6.11
CA GLN A 61 -26.06 -17.63 -6.56
C GLN A 61 -26.97 -18.20 -5.45
N PRO A 62 -27.14 -17.47 -4.33
CA PRO A 62 -28.03 -17.91 -3.25
C PRO A 62 -29.50 -17.89 -3.73
N CYS A 63 -30.30 -18.80 -3.19
CA CYS A 63 -31.76 -18.73 -3.32
C CYS A 63 -32.30 -17.60 -2.44
N ILE A 64 -33.48 -17.06 -2.78
CA ILE A 64 -34.17 -16.09 -1.92
C ILE A 64 -34.32 -16.64 -0.50
N ASN A 65 -34.15 -15.78 0.51
CA ASN A 65 -34.19 -16.11 1.93
C ASN A 65 -33.13 -17.11 2.42
N HIS A 66 -32.07 -17.35 1.63
CA HIS A 66 -30.91 -18.12 2.07
C HIS A 66 -29.72 -17.19 2.30
N ALA A 67 -29.01 -17.41 3.40
CA ALA A 67 -27.80 -16.67 3.73
C ALA A 67 -26.72 -16.86 2.65
N ILE A 68 -25.90 -15.83 2.46
CA ILE A 68 -24.69 -15.97 1.64
C ILE A 68 -23.61 -16.69 2.43
N SER A 69 -22.70 -17.35 1.72
CA SER A 69 -21.41 -17.70 2.32
C SER A 69 -20.65 -16.40 2.63
N PRO A 70 -20.02 -16.27 3.80
CA PRO A 70 -19.22 -15.09 4.12
C PRO A 70 -18.14 -14.85 3.07
N ILE A 71 -18.00 -13.60 2.64
CA ILE A 71 -16.97 -13.17 1.70
C ILE A 71 -15.91 -12.44 2.51
N GLU A 72 -14.68 -12.94 2.49
CA GLU A 72 -13.61 -12.43 3.32
C GLU A 72 -12.47 -11.94 2.42
N TYR A 73 -11.99 -10.72 2.69
CA TYR A 73 -10.83 -10.15 2.04
C TYR A 73 -9.77 -9.78 3.09
N GLN A 74 -8.51 -9.93 2.71
CA GLN A 74 -7.39 -9.40 3.46
C GLN A 74 -6.91 -8.11 2.82
N VAL A 75 -6.92 -7.03 3.59
CA VAL A 75 -6.28 -5.76 3.25
C VAL A 75 -4.88 -5.75 3.86
N THR A 76 -3.87 -5.45 3.05
CA THR A 76 -2.47 -5.35 3.49
C THR A 76 -1.95 -3.93 3.25
N HIS A 77 -1.18 -3.39 4.20
CA HIS A 77 -0.68 -2.01 4.22
C HIS A 77 -1.75 -0.90 4.23
N GLY A 78 -3.03 -1.26 4.30
CA GLY A 78 -4.15 -0.34 4.45
C GLY A 78 -4.68 -0.29 5.87
N ASN A 79 -5.32 0.83 6.22
CA ASN A 79 -5.88 1.09 7.56
C ASN A 79 -7.41 1.19 7.56
N THR A 80 -8.04 1.21 6.38
CA THR A 80 -9.49 1.40 6.21
C THR A 80 -9.95 0.67 4.97
N ALA A 81 -11.16 0.10 5.02
CA ALA A 81 -11.87 -0.43 3.85
C ALA A 81 -13.36 -0.13 3.95
N THR A 82 -13.99 0.16 2.82
CA THR A 82 -15.43 0.45 2.72
C THR A 82 -16.02 -0.30 1.53
N VAL A 83 -17.33 -0.58 1.58
CA VAL A 83 -18.07 -1.25 0.52
C VAL A 83 -19.31 -0.44 0.16
N THR A 84 -19.65 -0.41 -1.12
CA THR A 84 -20.82 0.27 -1.66
C THR A 84 -21.61 -0.68 -2.57
N GLY A 85 -22.92 -0.47 -2.70
CA GLY A 85 -23.76 -1.29 -3.59
C GLY A 85 -24.20 -2.62 -2.99
N LEU A 86 -24.04 -2.81 -1.68
CA LEU A 86 -24.64 -3.96 -0.99
C LEU A 86 -26.17 -3.81 -0.91
N PRO A 87 -26.94 -4.89 -1.16
CA PRO A 87 -28.35 -4.96 -0.80
C PRO A 87 -28.55 -4.69 0.70
N ALA A 88 -29.74 -4.23 1.08
CA ALA A 88 -30.05 -3.83 2.46
C ALA A 88 -29.80 -4.92 3.52
N GLU A 89 -29.89 -6.19 3.12
CA GLU A 89 -29.70 -7.35 4.00
C GLU A 89 -28.23 -7.72 4.20
N LEU A 90 -27.30 -7.20 3.38
CA LEU A 90 -25.87 -7.48 3.50
C LEU A 90 -25.14 -6.35 4.23
N ARG A 91 -24.13 -6.71 5.01
CA ARG A 91 -23.22 -5.76 5.69
C ARG A 91 -21.77 -6.10 5.40
N GLY A 92 -20.93 -5.07 5.29
CA GLY A 92 -19.47 -5.20 5.27
C GLY A 92 -18.87 -4.65 6.56
N VAL A 93 -17.97 -5.40 7.19
CA VAL A 93 -17.27 -5.00 8.41
C VAL A 93 -15.76 -5.11 8.17
N TYR A 94 -15.04 -4.01 8.42
CA TYR A 94 -13.59 -3.98 8.40
C TYR A 94 -13.05 -4.02 9.84
N ASP A 95 -12.13 -4.94 10.09
CA ASP A 95 -11.34 -4.99 11.33
C ASP A 95 -9.93 -4.40 11.07
N PRO A 96 -9.64 -3.18 11.54
CA PRO A 96 -8.33 -2.55 11.36
C PRO A 96 -7.20 -3.23 12.14
N ALA A 97 -7.51 -4.04 13.16
CA ALA A 97 -6.50 -4.77 13.93
C ALA A 97 -5.95 -5.96 13.15
N THR A 98 -6.80 -6.63 12.36
CA THR A 98 -6.44 -7.81 11.57
C THR A 98 -6.29 -7.50 10.07
N GLY A 99 -6.76 -6.34 9.62
CA GLY A 99 -6.84 -6.01 8.20
C GLY A 99 -7.91 -6.80 7.44
N LYS A 100 -8.77 -7.55 8.15
CA LYS A 100 -9.79 -8.41 7.56
C LYS A 100 -11.05 -7.61 7.23
N PHE A 101 -11.55 -7.75 6.02
CA PHE A 101 -12.83 -7.24 5.58
C PHE A 101 -13.80 -8.39 5.34
N THR A 102 -14.96 -8.37 6.01
CA THR A 102 -15.93 -9.46 5.95
C THR A 102 -17.29 -8.93 5.47
N ILE A 103 -17.85 -9.54 4.43
CA ILE A 103 -19.22 -9.33 3.98
C ILE A 103 -20.09 -10.50 4.43
N THR A 104 -21.19 -10.20 5.12
CA THR A 104 -22.17 -11.19 5.60
C THR A 104 -23.60 -10.71 5.43
N GLY A 105 -24.54 -11.66 5.41
CA GLY A 105 -25.99 -11.43 5.45
C GLY A 105 -26.78 -12.71 5.23
#